data_AF-A0A7G1IE06-F1
#
_entry.id   AF-A0A7G1IE06-F1
#
_cell.length_a   1.000
_cell.length_b   1.000
_cell.length_c   1.000
_cell.angle_alpha   90.00
_cell.angle_beta   90.00
_cell.angle_gamma   90.00
#
_symmetry.space_group_name_H-M   'P 1'
#
loop_
_entity.id
_entity.type
_entity.pdbx_description
1 polymer ?
#
loop_
_entity_poly.entity_id
_entity_poly.type
_entity_poly.pdbx_seq_one_letter_code
_entity_poly.pdbx_strand_id
1 'polypeptide(L)'
;MASQRVGDRRDDPRPWLPAGVELGNQIAGYALANAKRWGVLHVIWRQKLYPGIGAPSWTADYGSETLNHYDHVHIATDGGGYPTGQESYFIGSMRPMPPQ
;
A
#
# COMPACT_ATOMS: atom_id res chain seq x y z
N MET A 1 -1.26 -16.78 9.28
CA MET A 1 -1.03 -15.62 10.16
C MET A 1 0.47 -15.46 10.36
N ALA A 2 1.13 -14.62 9.57
CA ALA A 2 2.52 -14.24 9.80
C ALA A 2 2.57 -12.71 9.66
N SER A 3 2.46 -12.02 10.79
CA SER A 3 2.72 -10.58 10.86
C SER A 3 4.22 -10.41 11.05
N GLN A 4 4.97 -10.32 9.95
CA GLN A 4 6.33 -9.80 10.02
C GLN A 4 6.23 -8.31 10.34
N ARG A 5 6.53 -7.94 11.59
CA ARG A 5 6.87 -6.56 11.91
C ARG A 5 8.12 -6.23 11.10
N VAL A 6 7.98 -5.34 10.12
CA VAL A 6 9.13 -4.74 9.45
C VAL A 6 9.97 -4.08 10.52
N GLY A 7 11.25 -4.47 10.59
CA GLY A 7 12.18 -4.05 11.62
C GLY A 7 12.28 -2.54 11.76
N ASP A 8 12.56 -2.13 13.00
CA ASP A 8 12.86 -0.77 13.45
C ASP A 8 14.07 -0.19 12.68
N ARG A 9 13.84 0.30 11.46
CA ARG A 9 14.74 1.28 10.85
C ARG A 9 14.36 2.63 11.44
N ARG A 10 15.29 3.20 12.21
CA ARG A 10 15.10 4.45 12.95
C ARG A 10 14.79 5.68 12.08
N ASP A 11 14.91 5.55 10.76
CA ASP A 11 14.80 6.65 9.80
C ASP A 11 13.52 6.59 8.93
N ASP A 12 12.70 5.54 9.04
CA ASP A 12 11.45 5.45 8.28
C ASP A 12 10.34 6.26 8.99
N PRO A 13 9.64 7.19 8.29
CA PRO A 13 8.60 7.99 8.89
C PRO A 13 7.47 7.10 9.40
N ARG A 14 7.20 7.14 10.71
CA ARG A 14 6.08 6.40 11.28
C ARG A 14 4.77 6.85 10.61
N PRO A 15 3.89 5.94 10.22
CA PRO A 15 2.74 6.25 9.35
C PRO A 15 1.68 7.15 10.02
N TRP A 16 1.70 7.27 11.35
CA TRP A 16 0.87 8.21 12.12
C TRP A 16 1.50 9.59 12.36
N LEU A 17 2.79 9.78 12.08
CA LEU A 17 3.42 11.11 12.12
C LEU A 17 3.10 11.89 10.84
N PRO A 18 3.14 13.24 10.85
CA PRO A 18 2.83 14.04 9.67
C PRO A 18 3.59 13.63 8.40
N ALA A 19 4.88 13.32 8.52
CA ALA A 19 5.69 12.86 7.40
C ALA A 19 5.26 11.49 6.85
N GLY A 20 4.83 10.57 7.73
CA GLY A 20 4.29 9.27 7.31
C GLY A 20 2.92 9.38 6.67
N VAL A 21 2.08 10.29 7.17
CA VAL A 21 0.79 10.60 6.54
C VAL A 21 0.99 11.18 5.14
N GLU A 22 1.92 12.14 5.01
CA GLU A 22 2.26 12.74 3.73
C GLU A 22 2.79 11.71 2.73
N LEU A 23 3.72 10.84 3.16
CA LEU A 23 4.21 9.75 2.33
C LEU A 23 3.08 8.79 1.92
N GLY A 24 2.19 8.43 2.85
CA GLY A 24 1.03 7.58 2.56
C GLY A 24 0.08 8.22 1.54
N ASN A 25 -0.16 9.54 1.63
CA ASN A 25 -0.94 10.29 0.65
C ASN A 25 -0.30 10.23 -0.74
N GLN A 26 1.02 10.41 -0.83
CA GLN A 26 1.75 10.35 -2.10
C GLN A 26 1.68 8.96 -2.74
N ILE A 27 1.86 7.90 -1.94
CA ILE A 27 1.76 6.51 -2.42
C ILE A 27 0.35 6.21 -2.93
N ALA A 28 -0.68 6.55 -2.15
CA ALA A 28 -2.07 6.35 -2.55
C ALA A 28 -2.42 7.11 -3.84
N GLY A 29 -2.02 8.39 -3.92
CA GLY A 29 -2.22 9.22 -5.11
C GLY A 29 -1.50 8.68 -6.35
N TYR A 30 -0.26 8.20 -6.19
CA TYR A 30 0.52 7.64 -7.29
C TYR A 30 -0.09 6.34 -7.82
N ALA A 31 -0.58 5.47 -6.94
CA ALA A 31 -1.29 4.26 -7.32
C ALA A 31 -2.59 4.57 -8.10
N LEU A 32 -3.39 5.51 -7.60
CA LEU A 32 -4.62 5.94 -8.28
C LEU A 32 -4.35 6.59 -9.64
N ALA A 33 -3.32 7.43 -9.74
CA ALA A 33 -2.92 8.05 -11.01
C ALA A 33 -2.48 7.03 -12.07
N ASN A 34 -2.02 5.84 -11.64
CA ASN A 34 -1.63 4.73 -12.52
C ASN A 34 -2.66 3.60 -12.56
N ALA A 35 -3.86 3.80 -12.02
CA ALA A 35 -4.82 2.71 -11.76
C ALA A 35 -5.11 1.86 -13.00
N LYS A 36 -5.36 2.50 -14.15
CA LYS A 36 -5.60 1.79 -15.42
C LYS A 36 -4.40 0.98 -15.89
N ARG A 37 -3.17 1.52 -15.75
CA ARG A 37 -1.94 0.87 -16.23
C ARG A 37 -1.60 -0.38 -15.41
N TRP A 38 -1.88 -0.35 -14.11
CA TRP A 38 -1.53 -1.43 -13.18
C TRP A 38 -2.71 -2.31 -12.79
N GLY A 39 -3.90 -2.05 -13.34
CA GLY A 39 -5.11 -2.76 -12.96
C GLY A 39 -5.51 -2.54 -11.50
N VAL A 40 -5.27 -1.36 -10.91
CA VAL A 40 -5.68 -1.08 -9.53
C VAL A 40 -7.21 -1.10 -9.42
N LEU A 41 -7.71 -2.02 -8.61
CA LEU A 41 -9.13 -2.18 -8.30
C LEU A 41 -9.59 -1.17 -7.25
N HIS A 42 -8.80 -1.00 -6.19
CA HIS A 42 -9.03 0.02 -5.17
C HIS A 42 -7.78 0.29 -4.33
N VAL A 43 -7.78 1.46 -3.69
CA VAL A 43 -6.82 1.85 -2.65
C VAL A 43 -7.60 2.13 -1.36
N ILE A 44 -7.11 1.65 -0.21
CA ILE A 44 -7.64 2.04 1.10
C ILE A 44 -6.54 2.75 1.87
N TRP A 45 -6.84 3.96 2.32
CA TRP A 45 -5.95 4.76 3.14
C TRP A 45 -6.75 5.55 4.17
N ARG A 46 -6.44 5.36 5.45
CA ARG A 46 -7.08 6.02 6.61
C ARG A 46 -8.61 5.97 6.53
N GLN A 47 -9.16 4.75 6.51
CA GLN A 47 -10.60 4.43 6.37
C GLN A 47 -11.29 4.88 5.08
N LYS A 48 -10.59 5.51 4.14
CA LYS A 48 -11.20 5.91 2.88
C LYS A 48 -10.87 4.89 1.80
N LEU A 49 -11.92 4.31 1.24
CA LEU A 49 -11.87 3.42 0.08
C LEU A 49 -11.99 4.28 -1.19
N TYR A 50 -10.98 4.18 -2.03
CA TYR A 50 -10.92 4.80 -3.34
C TYR A 50 -11.02 3.69 -4.38
N PRO A 51 -12.17 3.50 -5.03
CA PRO A 51 -12.25 2.55 -6.13
C PRO A 51 -11.43 3.07 -7.31
N GLY A 52 -10.81 2.18 -8.09
CA GLY A 52 -10.04 2.55 -9.27
C GLY A 52 -10.89 3.28 -10.33
N ILE A 53 -12.21 3.02 -10.31
CA ILE A 53 -13.24 3.75 -11.05
C ILE A 53 -14.42 4.01 -10.11
N GLY A 54 -14.86 5.26 -9.98
CA GLY A 54 -16.04 5.65 -9.20
C GLY A 54 -15.75 6.61 -8.05
N ALA A 55 -16.79 6.92 -7.28
CA ALA A 55 -16.67 7.83 -6.14
C ALA A 55 -16.09 7.10 -4.91
N PRO A 56 -15.26 7.77 -4.10
CA PRO A 56 -14.74 7.18 -2.87
C PRO A 56 -15.83 7.06 -1.80
N SER A 57 -15.65 6.11 -0.89
CA SER A 57 -16.52 5.87 0.26
C SER A 57 -15.71 5.66 1.53
N TRP A 58 -16.36 5.78 2.69
CA TRP A 58 -15.77 5.45 3.98
C TRP A 58 -16.00 3.97 4.28
N THR A 59 -14.99 3.32 4.85
CA THR A 59 -15.13 1.97 5.43
C THR A 59 -15.74 2.07 6.83
N ALA A 60 -16.24 0.94 7.34
CA ALA A 60 -16.59 0.85 8.76
C ALA A 60 -15.33 1.05 9.64
N ASP A 61 -15.55 1.31 10.92
CA ASP A 61 -14.52 1.22 11.95
C ASP A 61 -14.41 -0.24 12.42
N TYR A 62 -13.23 -0.81 12.27
CA TYR A 62 -12.89 -2.18 12.64
C TYR A 62 -12.09 -2.27 13.95
N GLY A 63 -11.94 -1.17 14.68
CA GLY A 63 -11.47 -1.16 16.07
C GLY A 63 -9.95 -1.15 16.26
N SER A 64 -9.15 -0.94 15.22
CA SER A 64 -7.71 -0.70 15.37
C SER A 64 -7.12 0.10 14.22
N GLU A 65 -5.99 0.78 14.46
CA GLU A 65 -5.28 1.55 13.42
C GLU A 65 -4.94 0.70 12.20
N THR A 66 -4.43 -0.52 12.43
CA THR A 66 -4.11 -1.45 11.35
C THR A 66 -5.34 -1.83 10.54
N LEU A 67 -6.42 -2.28 11.19
CA LEU A 67 -7.64 -2.67 10.45
C LEU A 67 -8.30 -1.48 9.74
N ASN A 68 -8.12 -0.28 10.28
CA ASN A 68 -8.63 0.97 9.72
C ASN A 68 -7.66 1.64 8.73
N HIS A 69 -6.55 0.97 8.37
CA HIS A 69 -5.59 1.45 7.37
C HIS A 69 -4.95 2.80 7.73
N TYR A 70 -4.70 3.04 9.02
CA TYR A 70 -4.02 4.24 9.50
C TYR A 70 -2.50 4.12 9.52
N ASP A 71 -1.99 2.89 9.51
CA ASP A 71 -0.56 2.57 9.56
C ASP A 71 0.00 1.99 8.24
N HIS A 72 -0.84 1.76 7.24
CA HIS A 72 -0.42 1.28 5.91
C HIS A 72 -1.40 1.68 4.80
N VAL A 73 -0.88 1.78 3.57
CA VAL A 73 -1.69 1.92 2.36
C VAL A 73 -2.00 0.54 1.80
N HIS A 74 -3.29 0.21 1.64
CA HIS A 74 -3.72 -1.03 0.98
C HIS A 74 -4.01 -0.75 -0.49
N ILE A 75 -3.47 -1.58 -1.39
CA ILE A 75 -3.67 -1.48 -2.84
C ILE A 75 -4.05 -2.86 -3.34
N ALA A 76 -5.23 -2.98 -3.95
CA ALA A 76 -5.67 -4.20 -4.61
C ALA A 76 -5.57 -4.03 -6.13
N THR A 77 -5.02 -5.03 -6.82
CA THR A 77 -4.89 -5.06 -8.29
C THR A 77 -5.59 -6.28 -8.88
N ASP A 78 -6.05 -6.13 -10.12
CA ASP A 78 -6.50 -7.23 -10.95
C ASP A 78 -5.34 -8.20 -11.24
N GLY A 79 -5.64 -9.49 -11.28
CA GLY A 79 -4.63 -10.56 -11.36
C GLY A 79 -3.73 -10.70 -10.12
N GLY A 80 -3.99 -9.97 -9.03
CA GLY A 80 -3.28 -10.14 -7.76
C GLY A 80 -3.55 -11.50 -7.09
N GLY A 81 -2.71 -11.88 -6.12
CA GLY A 81 -2.79 -13.18 -5.45
C GLY A 81 -1.40 -13.73 -5.10
N TYR A 82 -1.34 -14.99 -4.66
CA TYR A 82 -0.05 -15.66 -4.49
C TYR A 82 0.62 -15.86 -5.86
N PRO A 83 1.95 -15.66 -5.96
CA PRO A 83 2.68 -16.00 -7.17
C PRO A 83 2.41 -17.45 -7.59
N THR A 84 1.97 -17.60 -8.83
CA THR A 84 1.74 -18.86 -9.52
C THR A 84 3.00 -19.35 -10.25
N GLY A 85 4.03 -18.50 -10.33
CA GLY A 85 5.29 -18.79 -11.03
C GLY A 85 5.29 -18.34 -12.50
N GLN A 86 4.23 -17.68 -12.97
CA GLN A 86 4.12 -17.12 -14.32
C GLN A 86 4.20 -15.58 -14.33
N GLU A 87 4.42 -14.95 -13.18
CA GLU A 87 4.51 -13.50 -13.05
C GLU A 87 5.82 -12.96 -13.64
N SER A 88 5.75 -11.84 -14.34
CA SER A 88 6.93 -11.09 -14.78
C SER A 88 7.23 -9.97 -13.78
N TYR A 89 8.41 -10.04 -13.14
CA TYR A 89 8.87 -9.03 -12.18
C TYR A 89 9.83 -8.05 -12.87
N PHE A 90 9.51 -6.75 -12.81
CA PHE A 90 10.42 -5.70 -13.28
C PHE A 90 11.29 -5.22 -12.12
N ILE A 91 12.47 -5.84 -11.95
CA ILE A 91 13.43 -5.53 -10.87
C ILE A 91 14.30 -4.30 -11.15
N GLY A 92 14.18 -3.67 -12.32
CA GLY A 92 15.15 -2.68 -12.85
C GLY A 92 15.51 -1.48 -11.97
N SER A 93 14.82 -1.23 -10.84
CA SER A 93 15.14 -0.18 -9.86
C SER A 93 15.45 -0.69 -8.44
N MET A 94 15.40 -1.99 -8.17
CA MET A 94 15.86 -2.55 -6.89
C MET A 94 17.36 -2.84 -7.00
N ARG A 95 18.19 -1.97 -6.41
CA ARG A 95 19.57 -2.37 -6.12
C ARG A 95 19.50 -3.56 -5.15
N PRO A 96 20.07 -4.73 -5.46
CA PRO A 96 20.20 -5.79 -4.47
C PRO A 96 20.98 -5.21 -3.28
N MET A 97 20.49 -5.53 -2.08
CA MET A 97 21.11 -5.15 -0.81
C MET A 97 22.60 -5.52 -0.86
N PRO A 98 23.54 -4.61 -0.51
CA PRO A 98 24.93 -4.99 -0.36
C PRO A 98 25.05 -6.12 0.67
N PRO A 99 25.94 -7.12 0.46
CA PRO A 99 26.22 -8.11 1.50
C PRO A 99 26.65 -7.41 2.79
N GLN A 100 26.17 -7.92 3.93
CA GLN A 100 26.63 -7.50 5.26
C GLN A 100 28.10 -7.85 5.47
#